data_AF-A0A254RPH8-F1
#
_entry.id   AF-A0A254RPH8-F1
#
_cell.length_a   1.000
_cell.length_b   1.000
_cell.length_c   1.000
_cell.angle_alpha   90.00
_cell.angle_beta   90.00
_cell.angle_gamma   90.00
#
_symmetry.space_group_name_H-M   'P 1'
#
loop_
_entity.id
_entity.type
_entity.pdbx_description
1 polymer ?
#
loop_
_entity_poly.entity_id
_entity_poly.type
_entity_poly.pdbx_seq_one_letter_code
_entity_poly.pdbx_strand_id
1 'polypeptide(L)'
;MIEPAYRRNKGGSQVKLELHVTAIEAPPTCWLKKRDCYLLQIATKVCVSYTLEGKEYKVIFKFKPDYKCDGLSVPKIFQWFLPSWDDNNRIYNWAGIIHDALYGNKGFDVFTREQCDSIFRGILRISGISRFKAGCADKALEWFACLHWGDDNLKCSKLVTMEKV
;
A
#
# COMPACT_ATOMS: atom_id res chain seq x y z
N MET A 1 18.68 -11.02 7.35
CA MET A 1 18.26 -10.32 8.59
C MET A 1 18.68 -8.87 8.41
N ILE A 2 17.78 -8.00 7.96
CA ILE A 2 18.07 -6.56 7.84
C ILE A 2 17.65 -5.98 9.19
N GLU A 3 18.61 -5.51 9.98
CA GLU A 3 18.31 -4.75 11.19
C GLU A 3 17.48 -3.52 10.82
N PRO A 4 16.50 -3.10 11.65
CA PRO A 4 15.86 -1.83 11.46
C PRO A 4 16.94 -0.73 11.52
N ALA A 5 17.18 -0.06 10.39
CA ALA A 5 18.20 0.95 10.26
C ALA A 5 17.82 2.18 11.10
N TYR A 6 18.17 2.18 12.39
CA TYR A 6 18.12 3.36 13.24
C TYR A 6 19.51 3.99 13.30
N ARG A 7 19.68 5.16 12.70
CA ARG A 7 20.88 5.97 12.90
C ARG A 7 20.71 6.83 14.16
N ARG A 8 21.44 6.51 15.24
CA ARG A 8 21.62 7.44 16.37
C ARG A 8 22.53 8.58 15.92
N ASN A 9 21.97 9.76 15.70
CA ASN A 9 22.78 10.98 15.63
C ASN A 9 23.33 11.31 17.03
N LYS A 10 24.53 11.90 17.09
CA LYS A 10 25.24 12.34 18.32
C LYS A 10 24.53 13.49 19.09
N GLY A 11 23.20 13.59 19.01
CA GLY A 11 22.38 14.65 19.60
C GLY A 11 20.95 14.23 19.94
N GLY A 12 20.69 12.96 20.24
CA GLY A 12 19.45 12.51 20.89
C GLY A 12 18.15 12.57 20.09
N SER A 13 18.14 13.07 18.86
CA SER A 13 16.94 13.07 18.00
C SER A 13 16.93 11.85 17.08
N GLN A 14 15.94 10.96 17.23
CA GLN A 14 15.65 9.91 16.25
C GLN A 14 15.22 10.57 14.94
N VAL A 15 16.06 10.54 13.92
CA VAL A 15 15.65 10.96 12.57
C VAL A 15 14.78 9.84 12.01
N LYS A 16 13.48 10.10 11.90
CA LYS A 16 12.53 9.19 11.27
C LYS A 16 12.92 9.08 9.79
N LEU A 17 13.23 7.88 9.33
CA LEU A 17 13.53 7.64 7.92
C LEU A 17 12.23 7.79 7.11
N GLU A 18 12.11 8.91 6.39
CA GLU A 18 10.95 9.16 5.53
C GLU A 18 11.15 8.47 4.17
N LEU A 19 10.23 7.55 3.86
CA LEU A 19 10.08 6.95 2.55
C LEU A 19 9.13 7.81 1.73
N HIS A 20 9.56 8.21 0.54
CA HIS A 20 8.72 8.99 -0.39
C HIS A 20 8.51 8.22 -1.68
N VAL A 21 7.25 7.90 -2.01
CA VAL A 21 6.92 7.31 -3.31
C VAL A 21 7.04 8.39 -4.39
N THR A 22 7.80 8.10 -5.43
CA THR A 22 8.08 9.00 -6.55
C THR A 22 7.24 8.67 -7.79
N ALA A 23 6.96 7.39 -8.02
CA ALA A 23 6.17 6.93 -9.15
C ALA A 23 5.49 5.59 -8.88
N ILE A 24 4.41 5.34 -9.62
CA ILE A 24 3.75 4.03 -9.69
C ILE A 24 3.36 3.74 -11.14
N GLU A 25 3.76 2.57 -11.62
CA GLU A 25 3.43 2.07 -12.95
C GLU A 25 2.54 0.84 -12.79
N ALA A 26 1.27 0.98 -13.18
CA ALA A 26 0.29 -0.08 -13.10
C ALA A 26 -0.45 -0.22 -14.44
N PRO A 27 -0.46 -1.41 -15.07
CA PRO A 27 -1.14 -1.63 -16.34
C PRO A 27 -2.67 -1.55 -16.17
N PRO A 28 -3.43 -1.47 -17.27
CA PRO A 28 -4.87 -1.68 -17.25
C PRO A 28 -5.17 -3.02 -16.59
N THR A 29 -6.16 -3.04 -15.70
CA THR A 29 -6.53 -4.21 -14.93
C THR A 29 -7.98 -4.57 -15.19
N CYS A 30 -8.28 -5.86 -15.10
CA CYS A 30 -9.65 -6.35 -15.13
C CYS A 30 -9.97 -6.89 -13.73
N TRP A 31 -10.89 -6.21 -13.05
CA TRP A 31 -11.36 -6.60 -11.73
C TRP A 31 -12.81 -7.04 -11.82
N LEU A 32 -13.09 -8.25 -11.34
CA LEU A 32 -14.45 -8.72 -11.16
C LEU A 32 -14.95 -8.27 -9.78
N LYS A 33 -15.89 -7.34 -9.76
CA LYS A 33 -16.57 -6.92 -8.53
C LYS A 33 -17.50 -8.04 -8.06
N LYS A 34 -17.24 -8.58 -6.87
CA LYS A 34 -18.16 -9.44 -6.11
C LYS A 34 -18.81 -8.63 -4.99
N ARG A 35 -19.78 -9.24 -4.30
CA ARG A 35 -20.59 -8.58 -3.26
C ARG A 35 -19.74 -7.86 -2.20
N ASP A 36 -18.64 -8.49 -1.79
CA ASP A 36 -17.81 -8.03 -0.65
C ASP A 36 -16.32 -7.87 -1.00
N CYS A 37 -15.90 -8.09 -2.25
CA CYS A 37 -14.49 -7.96 -2.67
C CYS A 37 -14.34 -7.77 -4.19
N TYR A 38 -13.13 -7.40 -4.61
CA TYR A 38 -12.68 -7.33 -5.99
C TYR A 38 -11.70 -8.46 -6.28
N LEU A 39 -11.88 -9.13 -7.41
CA LEU A 39 -11.05 -10.24 -7.86
C LEU A 39 -10.25 -9.87 -9.10
N LEU A 40 -8.93 -9.97 -9.01
CA LEU A 40 -8.05 -9.77 -10.14
C LEU A 40 -8.22 -10.89 -11.16
N GLN A 41 -8.59 -10.56 -12.39
CA GLN A 41 -8.80 -11.55 -13.45
C GLN A 41 -7.51 -11.92 -14.19
N ILE A 42 -6.52 -11.02 -14.20
CA ILE A 42 -5.31 -11.16 -15.02
C ILE A 42 -4.08 -10.90 -14.16
N ALA A 43 -3.08 -11.78 -14.27
CA ALA A 43 -1.79 -11.59 -13.60
C ALA A 43 -1.23 -10.20 -13.94
N THR A 44 -0.87 -9.44 -12.91
CA THR A 44 -0.49 -8.04 -13.06
C THR A 44 0.77 -7.74 -12.30
N LYS A 45 1.66 -6.94 -12.91
CA LYS A 45 2.85 -6.42 -12.28
C LYS A 45 2.66 -4.93 -12.03
N VAL A 46 2.99 -4.46 -10.83
CA VAL A 46 2.96 -3.05 -10.48
C VAL A 46 4.33 -2.65 -9.95
N CYS A 47 4.93 -1.63 -10.56
CA CYS A 47 6.21 -1.09 -10.10
C CYS A 47 5.94 0.15 -9.25
N VAL A 48 6.56 0.22 -8.08
CA VAL A 48 6.55 1.39 -7.19
C VAL A 48 8.00 1.86 -7.04
N SER A 49 8.24 3.11 -7.43
CA SER A 49 9.51 3.78 -7.22
C SER A 49 9.42 4.63 -5.96
N TYR A 50 10.44 4.58 -5.12
CA TYR A 50 10.50 5.35 -3.89
C TYR A 50 11.92 5.83 -3.59
N THR A 51 12.02 6.93 -2.85
CA THR A 51 13.27 7.45 -2.32
C THR A 51 13.34 7.16 -0.83
N LEU A 52 14.48 6.64 -0.39
CA LEU A 52 14.82 6.46 1.02
C LEU A 52 16.24 7.00 1.23
N GLU A 53 16.41 7.94 2.15
CA GLU A 53 17.70 8.60 2.42
C GLU A 53 18.37 9.22 1.17
N GLY A 54 17.56 9.76 0.25
CA GLY A 54 18.06 10.37 -1.00
C GLY A 54 18.50 9.37 -2.06
N LYS A 55 18.39 8.06 -1.81
CA LYS A 55 18.62 7.01 -2.80
C LYS A 55 17.30 6.53 -3.38
N GLU A 56 17.27 6.34 -4.69
CA GLU A 56 16.11 5.82 -5.41
C GLU A 56 16.12 4.29 -5.39
N TYR A 57 14.95 3.72 -5.16
CA TYR A 57 14.71 2.29 -5.11
C TYR A 57 13.44 1.96 -5.90
N LYS A 58 13.37 0.72 -6.39
CA LYS A 58 12.19 0.20 -7.07
C LYS A 58 11.80 -1.13 -6.48
N VAL A 59 10.49 -1.32 -6.30
CA VAL A 59 9.90 -2.62 -5.98
C VAL A 59 8.85 -2.97 -7.02
N ILE A 60 8.82 -4.23 -7.40
CA ILE A 60 7.82 -4.79 -8.30
C ILE A 60 6.95 -5.75 -7.48
N PHE A 61 5.66 -5.44 -7.41
CA PHE A 61 4.64 -6.33 -6.90
C PHE A 61 4.10 -7.17 -8.06
N LYS A 62 4.10 -8.49 -7.90
CA LYS A 62 3.57 -9.45 -8.88
C LYS A 62 2.33 -10.11 -8.31
N PHE A 63 1.17 -9.70 -8.80
CA PHE A 63 -0.13 -10.26 -8.42
C PHE A 63 -0.52 -11.37 -9.39
N LYS A 64 -0.91 -12.52 -8.84
CA LYS A 64 -1.48 -13.64 -9.59
C LYS A 64 -2.99 -13.44 -9.81
N PRO A 65 -3.59 -14.08 -10.81
CA PRO A 65 -5.05 -14.15 -10.93
C PRO A 65 -5.68 -14.65 -9.63
N ASP A 66 -6.94 -14.27 -9.42
CA ASP A 66 -7.74 -14.56 -8.23
C ASP A 66 -7.27 -13.89 -6.93
N TYR A 67 -6.31 -12.95 -7.01
CA TYR A 67 -6.01 -12.07 -5.89
C TYR A 67 -7.26 -11.28 -5.50
N LYS A 68 -7.55 -11.25 -4.20
CA LYS A 68 -8.72 -10.59 -3.61
C LYS A 68 -8.30 -9.38 -2.81
N CYS A 69 -9.04 -8.30 -2.95
CA CYS A 69 -8.96 -7.13 -2.07
C CYS A 69 -10.36 -6.56 -1.83
N ASP A 70 -10.53 -5.78 -0.78
CA ASP A 70 -11.76 -5.02 -0.48
C ASP A 70 -11.60 -3.52 -0.78
N GLY A 71 -10.44 -3.10 -1.32
CA GLY A 71 -10.15 -1.73 -1.71
C GLY A 71 -9.41 -0.99 -0.61
N LEU A 72 -9.86 0.21 -0.23
CA LEU A 72 -9.28 0.93 0.91
C LEU A 72 -9.89 0.55 2.28
N SER A 73 -10.69 -0.52 2.36
CA SER A 73 -11.41 -0.96 3.58
C SER A 73 -12.13 0.17 4.36
N VAL A 74 -12.54 1.24 3.67
CA VAL A 74 -13.11 2.45 4.31
C VAL A 74 -14.55 2.17 4.77
N PRO A 75 -14.91 2.45 6.05
CA PRO A 75 -16.28 2.31 6.52
C PRO A 75 -17.25 3.15 5.68
N LYS A 76 -18.47 2.62 5.42
CA LYS A 76 -19.47 3.25 4.54
C LYS A 76 -19.74 4.72 4.86
N ILE A 77 -19.69 5.11 6.13
CA ILE A 77 -19.95 6.49 6.58
C ILE A 77 -18.88 7.49 6.12
N PHE A 78 -17.68 7.01 5.76
CA PHE A 78 -16.58 7.83 5.25
C PHE A 78 -16.38 7.70 3.74
N GLN A 79 -17.13 6.81 3.08
CA GLN A 79 -17.00 6.56 1.63
C GLN A 79 -17.40 7.75 0.76
N TRP A 80 -18.21 8.68 1.28
CA TRP A 80 -18.52 9.94 0.58
C TRP A 80 -17.29 10.84 0.43
N PHE A 81 -16.30 10.71 1.33
CA PHE A 81 -15.09 11.52 1.35
C PHE A 81 -13.89 10.79 0.74
N LEU A 82 -13.83 9.48 0.94
CA LEU A 82 -12.77 8.58 0.49
C LEU A 82 -13.42 7.26 0.02
N PRO A 83 -13.73 7.11 -1.28
CA PRO A 83 -14.46 5.95 -1.78
C PRO A 83 -13.68 4.65 -1.52
N SER A 84 -14.34 3.54 -1.25
CA SER A 84 -13.62 2.26 -1.08
C SER A 84 -12.97 1.78 -2.39
N TRP A 85 -13.53 2.20 -3.52
CA TRP A 85 -13.06 1.92 -4.88
C TRP A 85 -13.46 3.07 -5.80
N ASP A 86 -12.57 3.47 -6.69
CA ASP A 86 -12.79 4.54 -7.69
C ASP A 86 -12.60 3.98 -9.10
N ASP A 87 -13.70 3.77 -9.83
CA ASP A 87 -13.69 3.24 -11.19
C ASP A 87 -12.98 4.17 -12.20
N ASN A 88 -12.84 5.46 -11.87
CA ASN A 88 -12.17 6.44 -12.70
C ASN A 88 -10.70 6.65 -12.30
N ASN A 89 -10.25 6.04 -11.19
CA ASN A 89 -8.91 6.25 -10.66
C ASN A 89 -8.24 4.92 -10.27
N ARG A 90 -7.64 4.27 -11.27
CA ARG A 90 -6.94 2.99 -11.06
C ARG A 90 -5.77 3.09 -10.07
N ILE A 91 -5.05 4.20 -10.05
CA ILE A 91 -3.87 4.37 -9.16
C ILE A 91 -4.33 4.46 -7.71
N TYR A 92 -5.48 5.11 -7.47
CA TYR A 92 -6.13 5.11 -6.17
C TYR A 92 -6.47 3.70 -5.68
N ASN A 93 -7.08 2.86 -6.53
CA ASN A 93 -7.40 1.48 -6.16
C ASN A 93 -6.13 0.68 -5.84
N TRP A 94 -5.06 0.88 -6.61
CA TRP A 94 -3.76 0.25 -6.35
C TRP A 94 -3.13 0.67 -5.02
N ALA A 95 -3.46 1.85 -4.47
CA ALA A 95 -3.02 2.23 -3.13
C ALA A 95 -3.52 1.24 -2.08
N GLY A 96 -4.83 0.95 -2.09
CA GLY A 96 -5.45 -0.03 -1.17
C GLY A 96 -4.90 -1.45 -1.41
N ILE A 97 -4.84 -1.89 -2.66
CA ILE A 97 -4.35 -3.24 -3.00
C ILE A 97 -2.90 -3.47 -2.55
N ILE A 98 -2.01 -2.50 -2.80
CA ILE A 98 -0.61 -2.60 -2.37
C ILE A 98 -0.51 -2.55 -0.86
N HIS A 99 -1.32 -1.72 -0.20
CA HIS A 99 -1.40 -1.67 1.25
C HIS A 99 -1.81 -3.03 1.83
N ASP A 100 -2.87 -3.66 1.32
CA ASP A 100 -3.33 -4.99 1.75
C ASP A 100 -2.26 -6.06 1.54
N ALA A 101 -1.60 -6.04 0.37
CA ALA A 101 -0.51 -6.96 0.06
C ALA A 101 0.67 -6.82 1.03
N LEU A 102 1.06 -5.57 1.33
CA LEU A 102 2.11 -5.26 2.29
C LEU A 102 1.71 -5.69 3.69
N TYR A 103 0.50 -5.36 4.15
CA TYR A 103 0.02 -5.70 5.49
C TYR A 103 -0.12 -7.21 5.69
N GLY A 104 -0.77 -7.91 4.76
CA GLY A 104 -0.96 -9.36 4.82
C GLY A 104 0.36 -10.15 4.79
N ASN A 105 1.42 -9.59 4.18
CA ASN A 105 2.76 -10.18 4.15
C ASN A 105 3.75 -9.54 5.14
N LYS A 106 3.28 -8.73 6.11
CA LYS A 106 4.13 -8.03 7.08
C LYS A 106 5.31 -7.28 6.45
N GLY A 107 5.04 -6.56 5.37
CA GLY A 107 6.01 -5.79 4.59
C GLY A 107 7.01 -6.66 3.82
N PHE A 108 6.70 -7.95 3.61
CA PHE A 108 7.59 -8.95 2.99
C PHE A 108 8.97 -9.04 3.67
N ASP A 109 9.03 -8.80 4.99
CA ASP A 109 10.27 -8.69 5.78
C ASP A 109 11.26 -7.62 5.26
N VAL A 110 10.76 -6.66 4.48
CA VAL A 110 11.53 -5.58 3.86
C VAL A 110 11.13 -4.22 4.42
N PHE A 111 9.81 -3.99 4.53
CA PHE A 111 9.26 -2.71 4.96
C PHE A 111 8.72 -2.83 6.39
N THR A 112 8.98 -1.81 7.21
CA THR A 112 8.27 -1.68 8.48
C THR A 112 6.82 -1.29 8.23
N ARG A 113 5.96 -1.45 9.24
CA ARG A 113 4.58 -0.99 9.18
C ARG A 113 4.50 0.50 8.80
N GLU A 114 5.29 1.37 9.44
CA GLU A 114 5.26 2.80 9.10
C GLU A 114 5.73 3.10 7.68
N GLN A 115 6.62 2.28 7.12
CA GLN A 115 7.05 2.39 5.73
C GLN A 115 5.93 1.98 4.78
N CYS A 116 5.15 0.94 5.11
CA CYS A 116 3.95 0.55 4.35
C CYS A 116 2.92 1.68 4.33
N ASP A 117 2.65 2.32 5.48
CA ASP A 117 1.73 3.47 5.59
C ASP A 117 2.23 4.67 4.78
N SER A 118 3.55 4.87 4.74
CA SER A 118 4.18 5.92 3.93
C SER A 118 4.08 5.63 2.43
N ILE A 119 4.23 4.36 2.02
CA ILE A 119 3.98 3.92 0.64
C ILE A 119 2.53 4.20 0.25
N PHE A 120 1.58 3.79 1.08
CA PHE A 120 0.15 4.00 0.86
C PHE A 120 -0.19 5.48 0.66
N ARG A 121 0.22 6.35 1.59
CA ARG A 121 0.03 7.81 1.47
C ARG A 121 0.70 8.40 0.23
N GLY A 122 1.88 7.89 -0.13
CA GLY A 122 2.59 8.28 -1.34
C GLY A 122 1.79 7.98 -2.60
N ILE A 123 1.27 6.76 -2.73
CA ILE A 123 0.47 6.34 -3.88
C ILE A 123 -0.85 7.14 -3.95
N LEU A 124 -1.52 7.37 -2.82
CA LEU A 124 -2.72 8.22 -2.80
C LEU A 124 -2.44 9.64 -3.29
N ARG A 125 -1.30 10.21 -2.92
CA ARG A 125 -0.93 11.54 -3.41
C ARG A 125 -0.68 11.55 -4.92
N ILE A 126 -0.07 10.50 -5.46
CA ILE A 126 0.13 10.34 -6.90
C ILE A 126 -1.20 10.16 -7.63
N SER A 127 -2.19 9.52 -7.01
CA SER A 127 -3.53 9.40 -7.58
C SER A 127 -4.35 10.71 -7.54
N GLY A 128 -3.79 11.81 -7.04
CA GLY A 128 -4.42 13.11 -6.99
C GLY A 128 -5.14 13.42 -5.66
N ILE A 129 -5.07 12.53 -4.67
CA ILE A 129 -5.62 12.79 -3.35
C ILE A 129 -4.73 13.78 -2.61
N SER A 130 -5.32 14.88 -2.12
CA SER A 130 -4.58 15.90 -1.36
C SER A 130 -3.89 15.32 -0.12
N ARG A 131 -2.79 15.96 0.32
CA ARG A 131 -2.05 15.55 1.53
C ARG A 131 -2.94 15.39 2.77
N PHE A 132 -3.90 16.31 2.94
CA PHE A 132 -4.84 16.26 4.05
C PHE A 132 -5.71 15.01 3.99
N LYS A 133 -6.34 14.76 2.84
CA LYS A 133 -7.17 13.55 2.61
C LYS A 133 -6.37 12.26 2.77
N ALA A 134 -5.15 12.21 2.25
CA ALA A 134 -4.26 11.06 2.42
C ALA A 134 -3.87 10.83 3.89
N GLY A 135 -3.66 11.90 4.67
CA GLY A 135 -3.44 11.81 6.11
C GLY A 135 -4.69 11.34 6.88
N CYS A 136 -5.88 11.76 6.47
CA CYS A 136 -7.13 11.24 7.05
C CYS A 136 -7.34 9.76 6.72
N ALA A 137 -7.01 9.34 5.50
CA ALA A 137 -7.05 7.94 5.08
C ALA A 137 -6.11 7.07 5.95
N ASP A 138 -4.88 7.55 6.13
CA ASP A 138 -3.87 6.92 6.98
C ASP A 138 -4.34 6.81 8.44
N LYS A 139 -4.93 7.88 9.00
CA LYS A 139 -5.49 7.85 10.35
C LYS A 139 -6.68 6.90 10.49
N ALA A 140 -7.54 6.82 9.48
CA ALA A 140 -8.62 5.85 9.46
C ALA A 140 -8.08 4.42 9.44
N LEU A 141 -7.09 4.13 8.59
CA LEU A 141 -6.42 2.84 8.58
C LEU A 141 -5.64 2.57 9.87
N GLU A 142 -5.03 3.57 10.51
CA GLU A 142 -4.40 3.38 11.81
C GLU A 142 -5.45 2.95 12.86
N TRP A 143 -6.65 3.54 12.85
CA TRP A 143 -7.70 3.18 13.80
C TRP A 143 -8.38 1.83 13.52
N PHE A 144 -8.48 1.43 12.25
CA PHE A 144 -9.23 0.22 11.87
C PHE A 144 -8.33 -0.95 11.42
N ALA A 145 -7.15 -0.67 10.85
CA ALA A 145 -6.20 -1.65 10.32
C ALA A 145 -5.02 -1.97 11.26
N CYS A 146 -4.88 -1.31 12.42
CA CYS A 146 -3.91 -1.73 13.44
C CYS A 146 -4.09 -3.20 13.88
N LEU A 147 -5.30 -3.75 13.73
CA LEU A 147 -5.63 -5.14 14.03
C LEU A 147 -5.26 -6.12 12.90
N HIS A 148 -4.85 -5.63 11.73
CA HIS A 148 -4.68 -6.43 10.51
C HIS A 148 -3.22 -6.62 10.05
N TRP A 149 -2.22 -6.24 10.87
CA TRP A 149 -0.82 -6.46 10.53
C TRP A 149 -0.47 -7.96 10.52
N GLY A 150 -0.22 -8.51 9.32
CA GLY A 150 -0.03 -9.94 9.09
C GLY A 150 -1.31 -10.76 9.15
N ASP A 151 -2.47 -10.10 9.06
CA ASP A 151 -3.76 -10.76 8.97
C ASP A 151 -4.10 -10.99 7.49
N ASP A 152 -4.14 -12.26 7.10
CA ASP A 152 -4.49 -12.69 5.73
C ASP A 152 -5.94 -13.19 5.70
N ASN A 153 -6.88 -12.35 6.16
CA ASN A 153 -8.31 -12.67 6.20
C ASN A 153 -8.85 -13.12 4.84
N LEU A 154 -8.31 -12.58 3.75
CA LEU A 154 -8.70 -12.93 2.37
C LEU A 154 -7.93 -14.13 1.80
N LYS A 155 -6.97 -14.70 2.55
CA LYS A 155 -6.12 -15.85 2.19
C LYS A 155 -5.42 -15.68 0.84
N CYS A 156 -4.97 -14.46 0.54
CA CYS A 156 -4.41 -14.07 -0.75
C CYS A 156 -2.94 -13.63 -0.67
N SER A 157 -2.31 -13.64 0.52
CA SER A 157 -0.89 -13.31 0.70
C SER A 157 0.03 -14.07 -0.26
N LYS A 158 -0.23 -15.37 -0.49
CA LYS A 158 0.53 -16.26 -1.41
C LYS A 158 0.34 -15.95 -2.90
N LEU A 159 -0.66 -15.14 -3.24
CA LEU A 159 -0.98 -14.73 -4.61
C LEU A 159 -0.29 -13.42 -4.99
N VAL A 160 0.52 -12.85 -4.10
CA VAL A 160 1.37 -11.69 -4.38
C VAL A 160 2.80 -11.98 -3.98
N THR A 161 3.76 -11.56 -4.80
CA THR A 161 5.17 -11.55 -4.45
C THR A 161 5.77 -10.17 -4.70
N MET A 162 6.86 -9.86 -3.99
CA MET A 162 7.57 -8.60 -4.13
C MET A 162 9.03 -8.84 -4.49
N GLU A 163 9.53 -8.10 -5.47
CA GLU A 163 10.92 -8.14 -5.92
C GLU A 163 11.52 -6.73 -5.87
N LYS A 164 12.75 -6.60 -5.36
CA LYS A 164 13.52 -5.35 -5.42
C LYS A 164 14.29 -5.32 -6.74
N VAL A 165 14.33 -4.15 -7.38
CA VAL A 165 15.07 -3.91 -8.63
C VAL A 165 16.19 -2.93 -8.37
#